data_AF-A0A352NLK2-F1
#
_entry.id   AF-A0A352NLK2-F1
#
_cell.length_a   1.000
_cell.length_b   1.000
_cell.length_c   1.000
_cell.angle_alpha   90.00
_cell.angle_beta   90.00
_cell.angle_gamma   90.00
#
_symmetry.space_group_name_H-M   'P 1'
#
loop_
_entity.id
_entity.type
_entity.pdbx_description
1 polymer ?
#
loop_
_entity_poly.entity_id
_entity_poly.type
_entity_poly.pdbx_seq_one_letter_code
_entity_poly.pdbx_strand_id
1 'polypeptide(L)'
;MKLQTIKVEEAVGKVLSHDITKIVKGETKGALYKKGHIIRKEDVPELLKAGKENIYIMDLEQGDIHENEAGVRLGKAVMSTGVYWTGPRESRV
;
A
#
# COMPACT_ATOMS: atom_id res chain seq x y z
N MET A 1 11.45 -5.09 -7.14
CA MET A 1 10.76 -3.84 -6.73
C MET A 1 11.31 -2.60 -7.44
N LYS A 2 10.47 -1.94 -8.25
CA LYS A 2 10.79 -0.63 -8.87
C LYS A 2 9.73 0.41 -8.51
N LEU A 3 10.17 1.63 -8.22
CA LEU A 3 9.26 2.78 -8.08
C LEU A 3 8.95 3.30 -9.48
N GLN A 4 7.67 3.43 -9.81
CA GLN A 4 7.26 4.02 -11.08
C GLN A 4 6.10 5.00 -10.86
N THR A 5 6.08 6.04 -11.68
CA THR A 5 4.96 6.98 -11.77
C THR A 5 4.10 6.57 -12.95
N ILE A 6 2.83 6.30 -12.69
CA ILE A 6 1.86 5.92 -13.73
C ILE A 6 0.58 6.74 -13.55
N LYS A 7 -0.26 6.73 -14.60
CA LYS A 7 -1.60 7.31 -14.53
C LYS A 7 -2.47 6.55 -13.52
N VAL A 8 -3.34 7.26 -12.81
CA VAL A 8 -4.21 6.64 -11.79
C VAL A 8 -5.10 5.56 -12.39
N GLU A 9 -5.58 5.75 -13.60
CA GLU A 9 -6.45 4.80 -14.31
C GLU A 9 -5.75 3.48 -14.62
N GLU A 10 -4.43 3.52 -14.82
CA GLU A 10 -3.58 2.35 -15.10
C GLU A 10 -3.09 1.66 -13.83
N ALA A 11 -3.32 2.27 -12.67
CA ALA A 11 -2.75 1.82 -11.40
C ALA A 11 -3.58 0.76 -10.67
N VAL A 12 -4.73 0.37 -11.21
CA VAL A 12 -5.59 -0.66 -10.62
C VAL A 12 -4.82 -1.98 -10.47
N GLY A 13 -4.85 -2.56 -9.27
CA GLY A 13 -4.14 -3.77 -8.91
C GLY A 13 -2.68 -3.56 -8.48
N LYS A 14 -2.17 -2.33 -8.54
CA LYS A 14 -0.81 -1.99 -8.10
C LYS A 14 -0.81 -1.47 -6.65
N VAL A 15 0.34 -1.56 -6.00
CA VAL A 15 0.51 -1.18 -4.58
C VAL A 15 0.99 0.27 -4.47
N LEU A 16 0.35 1.06 -3.61
CA LEU A 16 0.80 2.41 -3.29
C LEU A 16 2.15 2.39 -2.55
N SER A 17 3.10 3.19 -3.04
CA SER A 17 4.43 3.29 -2.43
C SER A 17 4.48 4.18 -1.19
N HIS A 18 3.48 5.05 -0.99
CA HIS A 18 3.40 6.02 0.10
C HIS A 18 1.95 6.34 0.45
N ASP A 19 1.73 6.96 1.62
CA ASP A 19 0.42 7.47 2.04
C ASP A 19 -0.06 8.57 1.08
N ILE A 20 -1.32 8.52 0.67
CA ILE A 20 -1.98 9.60 -0.06
C ILE A 20 -2.85 10.36 0.93
N THR A 21 -2.55 11.64 1.14
CA THR A 21 -3.31 12.51 2.05
C THR A 21 -4.32 13.35 1.27
N LYS A 22 -5.58 13.36 1.71
CA LYS A 22 -6.59 14.28 1.19
C LYS A 22 -6.49 15.60 1.94
N ILE A 23 -6.38 16.70 1.20
CA ILE A 23 -6.40 18.04 1.77
C ILE A 23 -7.79 18.62 1.53
N VAL A 24 -8.59 18.72 2.59
CA VAL A 24 -9.89 19.40 2.55
C VAL A 24 -9.74 20.75 3.25
N LYS A 25 -10.15 21.83 2.58
CA LYS A 25 -10.00 23.20 3.09
C LYS A 25 -10.92 23.40 4.29
N GLY A 26 -10.34 23.64 5.48
CA GLY A 26 -11.09 23.85 6.72
C GLY A 26 -11.29 22.59 7.58
N GLU A 27 -10.83 21.42 7.13
CA GLU A 27 -10.86 20.17 7.89
C GLU A 27 -9.44 19.66 8.22
N THR A 28 -9.37 18.73 9.18
CA THR A 28 -8.11 18.09 9.57
C THR A 28 -7.57 17.21 8.42
N LYS A 29 -6.26 17.30 8.15
CA LYS A 29 -5.60 16.45 7.15
C LYS A 29 -5.66 14.98 7.59
N GLY A 30 -6.22 14.12 6.75
CA GLY A 30 -6.28 12.68 6.94
C GLY A 30 -5.70 11.92 5.76
N ALA A 31 -5.11 10.75 6.02
CA ALA A 31 -4.68 9.84 4.97
C ALA A 31 -5.93 9.29 4.24
N LEU A 32 -6.06 9.60 2.96
CA LEU A 32 -7.06 9.01 2.07
C LEU A 32 -6.76 7.52 1.85
N TYR A 33 -5.48 7.21 1.62
CA TYR A 33 -4.96 5.85 1.50
C TYR A 33 -3.61 5.74 2.20
N LYS A 34 -3.31 4.55 2.72
CA LYS A 34 -2.04 4.22 3.37
C LYS A 34 -1.09 3.54 2.38
N LYS A 35 0.23 3.68 2.58
CA LYS A 35 1.26 2.87 1.92
C LYS A 35 0.88 1.38 2.01
N GLY A 36 1.08 0.64 0.94
CA GLY A 36 0.75 -0.79 0.88
C GLY A 36 -0.69 -1.08 0.47
N HIS A 37 -1.54 -0.07 0.32
CA HIS A 37 -2.88 -0.23 -0.25
C HIS A 37 -2.81 -0.70 -1.71
N ILE A 38 -3.61 -1.71 -2.04
CA ILE A 38 -3.81 -2.18 -3.42
C ILE A 38 -4.92 -1.36 -4.03
N ILE A 39 -4.62 -0.63 -5.09
CA ILE A 39 -5.55 0.28 -5.75
C ILE A 39 -6.66 -0.52 -6.42
N ARG A 40 -7.91 -0.19 -6.13
CA ARG A 40 -9.11 -0.80 -6.73
C ARG A 40 -9.74 0.15 -7.75
N LYS A 41 -10.65 -0.37 -8.58
CA LYS A 41 -11.34 0.44 -9.59
C LYS A 41 -12.14 1.57 -8.96
N GLU A 42 -12.68 1.34 -7.76
CA GLU A 42 -13.50 2.30 -7.02
C GLU A 42 -12.66 3.44 -6.42
N ASP A 43 -11.34 3.26 -6.29
CA ASP A 43 -10.43 4.27 -5.77
C ASP A 43 -10.10 5.34 -6.81
N VAL A 44 -10.15 5.00 -8.10
CA VAL A 44 -9.76 5.88 -9.22
C VAL A 44 -10.49 7.23 -9.19
N PRO A 45 -11.83 7.30 -9.05
CA PRO A 45 -12.53 8.58 -8.99
C PRO A 45 -12.15 9.42 -7.76
N GLU A 46 -11.91 8.83 -6.60
CA GLU A 46 -11.51 9.58 -5.40
C GLU A 46 -10.08 10.11 -5.51
N LEU A 47 -9.17 9.33 -6.09
CA LEU A 47 -7.80 9.76 -6.37
C LEU A 47 -7.78 10.95 -7.35
N LEU A 48 -8.57 10.88 -8.43
CA LEU A 48 -8.71 11.98 -9.38
C LEU A 48 -9.32 13.24 -8.74
N LYS A 49 -10.38 13.10 -7.92
CA LYS A 49 -10.95 14.22 -7.15
C LYS A 49 -9.95 14.84 -6.17
N ALA A 50 -9.01 14.05 -5.65
CA ALA A 50 -7.91 14.54 -4.81
C ALA A 50 -6.80 15.23 -5.62
N GLY A 51 -6.98 15.43 -6.93
CA GLY A 51 -6.02 16.08 -7.81
C GLY A 51 -4.83 15.19 -8.17
N LYS A 52 -4.97 13.86 -8.07
CA LYS A 52 -3.94 12.91 -8.48
C LYS A 52 -4.26 12.37 -9.87
N GLU A 53 -3.59 12.89 -10.88
CA GLU A 53 -3.61 12.32 -12.24
C GLU A 53 -2.54 11.23 -12.39
N ASN A 54 -1.43 11.39 -11.68
CA ASN A 54 -0.32 10.45 -11.64
C ASN A 54 -0.01 10.07 -10.19
N ILE A 55 0.33 8.80 -9.97
CA ILE A 55 0.68 8.27 -8.66
C ILE A 55 1.92 7.40 -8.72
N TYR A 56 2.67 7.38 -7.62
CA TYR A 56 3.78 6.46 -7.46
C TYR A 56 3.27 5.11 -6.96
N ILE A 57 3.60 4.07 -7.71
CA ILE A 57 3.34 2.69 -7.31
C ILE A 57 4.66 1.97 -7.05
N MET A 58 4.54 0.87 -6.31
CA MET A 58 5.57 -0.15 -6.21
C MET A 58 5.27 -1.24 -7.23
N ASP A 59 6.10 -1.37 -8.26
CA ASP A 59 6.02 -2.50 -9.18
C ASP A 59 6.69 -3.71 -8.54
N LEU A 60 5.88 -4.72 -8.27
CA LEU A 60 6.32 -6.04 -7.86
C LEU A 60 6.57 -6.84 -9.15
N GLU A 61 7.81 -7.26 -9.37
CA GLU A 61 8.13 -8.14 -10.49
C GLU A 61 7.55 -9.55 -10.23
N GLN A 62 7.46 -10.40 -11.26
CA GLN A 62 6.94 -11.75 -11.08
C GLN A 62 7.80 -12.52 -10.06
N GLY A 63 7.18 -12.92 -8.94
CA GLY A 63 7.86 -13.56 -7.81
C GLY A 63 8.12 -12.64 -6.61
N ASP A 64 7.99 -11.32 -6.78
CA ASP A 64 8.01 -10.37 -5.67
C ASP A 64 6.71 -10.49 -4.85
N ILE A 65 6.85 -10.33 -3.53
CA ILE A 65 5.74 -10.19 -2.59
C ILE A 65 5.96 -8.93 -1.75
N HIS A 66 4.88 -8.34 -1.24
CA HIS A 66 4.99 -7.16 -0.37
C HIS A 66 5.63 -7.53 0.98
N GLU A 67 6.31 -6.57 1.63
CA GLU A 67 7.00 -6.79 2.92
C GLU A 67 6.07 -7.39 4.00
N ASN A 68 4.81 -6.91 4.06
CA ASN A 68 3.80 -7.43 4.99
C ASN A 68 3.51 -8.92 4.75
N GLU A 69 3.45 -9.34 3.49
CA GLU A 69 3.22 -10.74 3.17
C GLU A 69 4.45 -11.59 3.50
N ALA A 70 5.65 -11.11 3.17
CA ALA A 70 6.91 -11.75 3.52
C ALA A 70 7.05 -11.92 5.04
N GLY A 71 6.77 -10.87 5.81
CA GLY A 71 6.79 -10.89 7.27
C GLY A 71 5.82 -11.93 7.83
N VAL A 72 4.58 -11.98 7.34
CA VAL A 72 3.59 -13.00 7.77
C VAL A 72 4.08 -14.43 7.44
N ARG A 73 4.69 -14.64 6.26
CA ARG A 73 5.26 -15.95 5.90
C ARG A 73 6.38 -16.36 6.86
N LEU A 74 7.28 -15.42 7.19
CA LEU A 74 8.37 -15.65 8.15
C LEU A 74 7.84 -15.91 9.57
N GLY A 75 6.93 -15.07 10.05
CA GLY A 75 6.31 -15.20 11.37
C GLY A 75 5.64 -16.55 11.56
N LYS A 76 4.92 -17.04 10.54
CA LYS A 76 4.34 -18.39 10.54
C LYS A 76 5.40 -19.50 10.55
N ALA A 77 6.50 -19.33 9.82
CA ALA A 77 7.55 -20.34 9.71
C ALA A 77 8.36 -20.53 11.00
N VAL A 78 8.51 -19.47 11.80
CA VAL A 78 9.26 -19.51 13.07
C VAL A 78 8.41 -19.85 14.29
N MET A 79 7.08 -19.95 14.14
CA MET A 79 6.18 -20.32 15.23
C MET A 79 6.57 -21.68 15.83
N SER A 80 6.68 -21.72 17.15
CA SER A 80 6.95 -22.91 17.93
C SER A 80 6.41 -22.73 19.35
N THR A 81 6.61 -23.71 20.22
CA THR A 81 6.16 -23.62 21.61
C THR A 81 6.73 -22.38 22.30
N GLY A 82 5.86 -21.43 22.68
CA GLY A 82 6.26 -20.18 23.31
C GLY A 82 6.63 -19.03 22.36
N VAL A 83 6.55 -19.23 21.04
CA VAL A 83 6.83 -18.21 20.02
C VAL A 83 5.57 -17.89 19.22
N TYR A 84 5.21 -16.61 19.18
CA TYR A 84 4.00 -16.10 18.53
C TYR A 84 4.36 -14.92 17.62
N TRP A 85 3.61 -14.72 16.53
CA TRP A 85 3.72 -13.54 15.66
C TRP A 85 2.45 -12.69 15.76
N THR A 86 2.52 -11.44 15.34
CA THR A 86 1.35 -10.54 15.27
C THR A 86 1.23 -9.90 13.91
N GLY A 87 0.02 -9.43 13.55
CA GLY A 87 -0.22 -8.79 12.26
C GLY A 87 0.79 -7.67 11.95
N PRO A 88 1.09 -7.42 10.66
CA PRO A 88 2.06 -6.43 10.26
C PRO A 88 1.73 -5.04 10.79
N ARG A 89 2.71 -4.39 11.45
CA ARG A 89 2.61 -3.02 11.97
C ARG A 89 3.96 -2.32 11.89
N GLU A 90 4.02 -1.19 11.17
CA GLU A 90 5.26 -0.39 11.02
C GLU A 90 6.47 -1.22 10.53
N SER A 91 6.29 -1.99 9.45
CA SER A 91 7.33 -2.88 8.91
C SER A 91 7.85 -3.96 9.88
N ARG A 92 7.05 -4.35 10.87
CA ARG A 92 7.32 -5.44 11.82
C ARG A 92 6.18 -6.47 11.81
N VAL A 93 6.51 -7.75 12.05
CA VAL A 93 5.60 -8.90 12.18
C VAL A 93 6.05 -9.77 13.35
#